data_AF-R6M2N3-F1
#
_entry.id   AF-R6M2N3-F1
#
_cell.length_a   1.000
_cell.length_b   1.000
_cell.length_c   1.000
_cell.angle_alpha   90.00
_cell.angle_beta   90.00
_cell.angle_gamma   90.00
#
_symmetry.space_group_name_H-M   'P 1'
#
loop_
_entity.id
_entity.type
_entity.pdbx_description
1 polymer ?
#
loop_
_entity_poly.entity_id
_entity_poly.type
_entity_poly.pdbx_seq_one_letter_code
_entity_poly.pdbx_strand_id
1 'polypeptide(L)' 'MILVLAGPNGSGKSTITSFFDKVGKYTNADDVVATTGMNNMEAAVLVDRMRYESIAKKEDFTFETVLLE' A
#
# COMPACT_ATOMS: atom_id res chain seq x y z
N MET A 1 3.17 0.35 -14.89
CA MET A 1 2.88 -0.95 -14.26
C MET A 1 2.30 -0.70 -12.88
N ILE A 2 1.23 -1.41 -12.52
CA ILE A 2 0.62 -1.33 -11.18
C ILE A 2 0.71 -2.72 -10.57
N LEU A 3 1.37 -2.83 -9.41
CA LEU A 3 1.39 -4.07 -8.63
C LEU A 3 0.51 -3.89 -7.40
N VAL A 4 -0.46 -4.80 -7.22
CA VAL A 4 -1.41 -4.74 -6.09
C VAL A 4 -1.28 -6.01 -5.28
N LEU A 5 -1.11 -5.84 -3.96
CA LEU A 5 -1.14 -6.95 -3.01
C LEU A 5 -2.39 -6.78 -2.14
N ALA A 6 -3.37 -7.65 -2.36
CA ALA A 6 -4.68 -7.54 -1.75
C ALA A 6 -5.07 -8.84 -1.01
N GLY A 7 -5.68 -8.70 0.16
CA GLY A 7 -6.08 -9.84 0.99
C GLY A 7 -6.37 -9.44 2.45
N PRO A 8 -7.02 -10.32 3.23
CA PRO A 8 -7.38 -10.04 4.63
C PRO A 8 -6.18 -9.69 5.52
N ASN A 9 -6.44 -9.06 6.67
CA ASN A 9 -5.40 -8.88 7.70
C ASN A 9 -4.87 -10.24 8.16
N GLY A 10 -3.55 -10.35 8.27
CA GLY A 10 -2.88 -11.62 8.61
C GLY A 10 -2.76 -12.63 7.46
N SER A 11 -3.18 -12.31 6.23
CA SER A 11 -3.07 -13.24 5.09
C SER A 11 -1.65 -13.42 4.50
N GLY A 12 -0.62 -12.83 5.12
CA GLY A 12 0.78 -12.97 4.68
C GLY A 12 1.21 -12.08 3.50
N LYS A 13 0.46 -11.01 3.17
CA LYS A 13 0.79 -10.08 2.07
C LYS A 13 2.20 -9.49 2.19
N SER A 14 2.54 -8.97 3.36
CA SER A 14 3.88 -8.40 3.60
C SER A 14 4.98 -9.46 3.56
N THR A 15 4.67 -10.73 3.88
CA THR A 15 5.61 -11.86 3.71
C THR A 15 5.91 -12.09 2.24
N ILE A 16 4.89 -12.09 1.37
CA ILE A 16 5.07 -12.27 -0.08
C ILE A 16 5.75 -11.06 -0.73
N THR A 17 5.52 -9.86 -0.18
CA THR A 17 6.13 -8.61 -0.67
C THR A 17 7.66 -8.66 -0.65
N SER A 18 8.27 -9.38 0.29
CA SER A 18 9.72 -9.58 0.35
C SER A 18 10.27 -10.47 -0.79
N PHE A 19 9.40 -11.23 -1.46
CA PHE A 19 9.77 -12.13 -2.56
C PHE A 19 9.48 -11.53 -3.95
N PHE A 20 8.77 -10.39 -4.01
CA PHE A 20 8.53 -9.66 -5.25
C PHE A 20 9.29 -8.34 -5.23
N ASP A 21 10.00 -8.03 -6.30
CA ASP A 21 10.60 -6.71 -6.46
C ASP A 21 9.48 -5.67 -6.50
N LYS A 22 9.43 -4.83 -5.46
CA LYS A 22 8.53 -3.67 -5.42
C LYS A 22 8.80 -2.80 -6.65
N VAL A 23 7.75 -2.44 -7.36
CA VAL A 23 7.86 -1.64 -8.57
C VAL A 23 7.49 -0.20 -8.23
N GLY A 24 8.42 0.70 -8.51
CA GLY A 24 8.21 2.13 -8.32
C GLY A 24 7.85 2.49 -6.88
N LYS A 25 6.92 3.43 -6.71
CA LYS A 25 6.53 3.92 -5.38
C LYS A 25 5.73 2.86 -4.63
N TYR A 26 6.16 2.50 -3.42
CA TYR A 26 5.47 1.52 -2.58
C TYR A 26 4.68 2.19 -1.44
N THR A 27 3.46 1.74 -1.17
CA THR A 27 2.61 2.26 -0.07
C THR A 27 1.87 1.14 0.68
N ASN A 28 1.88 1.22 2.01
CA ASN A 28 1.15 0.33 2.92
C ASN A 28 0.71 1.17 4.14
N ALA A 29 -0.56 1.05 4.53
CA ALA A 29 -1.12 1.82 5.65
C ALA A 29 -0.49 1.45 7.00
N ASP A 30 -0.18 0.18 7.23
CA ASP A 30 0.46 -0.28 8.47
C ASP A 30 1.87 0.31 8.63
N ASP A 31 2.63 0.37 7.53
CA ASP A 31 3.95 1.01 7.50
C ASP A 31 3.86 2.51 7.79
N VAL A 32 2.85 3.20 7.26
CA VAL A 32 2.59 4.62 7.55
C VAL A 32 2.29 4.83 9.03
N VAL A 33 1.41 4.01 9.61
CA VAL A 33 1.09 4.07 11.07
C VAL A 33 2.36 3.87 11.89
N ALA A 34 3.13 2.83 11.58
CA ALA A 34 4.35 2.48 12.32
C ALA A 34 5.43 3.58 12.26
N THR A 35 5.56 4.28 11.13
CA THR A 35 6.62 5.27 10.91
C THR A 35 6.25 6.70 11.31
N THR A 36 4.96 7.05 11.25
CA THR A 36 4.48 8.42 11.48
C THR A 36 3.71 8.60 12.79
N GLY A 37 3.21 7.51 13.38
CA GLY A 37 2.29 7.58 14.51
C GLY A 37 0.89 8.07 14.16
N MET A 38 0.56 8.22 12.87
CA MET A 38 -0.80 8.49 12.41
C MET A 38 -1.76 7.40 12.88
N ASN A 39 -3.03 7.75 13.07
CA ASN A 39 -4.04 6.73 13.30
C ASN A 39 -4.36 5.96 12.01
N ASN A 40 -4.95 4.77 12.14
CA ASN A 40 -5.26 3.89 11.02
C ASN A 40 -6.10 4.56 9.92
N MET A 41 -7.04 5.43 10.29
CA MET A 41 -7.91 6.10 9.33
C MET A 41 -7.14 7.16 8.53
N GLU A 42 -6.31 7.96 9.19
CA GLU A 42 -5.44 8.95 8.54
C GLU A 42 -4.44 8.30 7.60
N ALA A 43 -3.82 7.20 8.04
CA ALA A 43 -2.90 6.43 7.22
C ALA A 43 -3.58 5.83 5.99
N ALA A 44 -4.78 5.27 6.15
CA ALA A 44 -5.57 4.73 5.03
C ALA A 44 -5.92 5.82 4.00
N VAL A 45 -6.36 7.00 4.46
CA VAL A 45 -6.67 8.15 3.59
C VAL A 45 -5.41 8.66 2.88
N LEU A 46 -4.27 8.69 3.57
CA LEU A 46 -3.00 9.11 2.97
C LEU A 46 -2.55 8.15 1.86
N VAL A 47 -2.56 6.84 2.12
CA VAL A 47 -2.18 5.83 1.14
C VAL A 47 -3.12 5.86 -0.07
N ASP A 48 -4.41 6.07 0.14
CA ASP A 48 -5.39 6.21 -0.95
C ASP A 48 -5.09 7.47 -1.80
N ARG A 49 -4.81 8.61 -1.17
CA ARG A 49 -4.38 9.82 -1.89
C ARG A 49 -3.11 9.59 -2.71
N MET A 50 -2.10 8.95 -2.12
CA MET A 50 -0.83 8.65 -2.79
C MET A 50 -1.03 7.76 -4.02
N ARG A 51 -2.02 6.85 -3.98
CA ARG A 51 -2.42 6.04 -5.14
C ARG A 51 -2.91 6.90 -6.29
N TYR A 52 -3.84 7.81 -6.03
CA TYR A 52 -4.37 8.71 -7.07
C TYR A 52 -3.31 9.65 -7.63
N GLU A 53 -2.38 10.11 -6.78
CA GLU A 53 -1.23 10.90 -7.25
C GLU A 53 -0.35 10.12 -8.23
N SER A 54 -0.04 8.86 -7.93
CA SER A 54 0.76 8.01 -8.83
C SER A 54 0.03 7.72 -10.14
N ILE A 55 -1.29 7.50 -10.08
CA ILE A 55 -2.13 7.38 -11.30
C ILE A 55 -2.05 8.67 -12.13
N ALA A 56 -2.22 9.84 -11.51
CA ALA A 56 -2.18 11.13 -12.21
C ALA A 56 -0.81 11.38 -12.87
N LYS A 57 0.28 10.96 -12.21
CA LYS A 57 1.64 11.06 -12.73
C LYS A 57 1.99 10.01 -13.79
N LYS A 58 1.14 9.00 -13.99
CA LYS A 58 1.39 7.84 -14.86
C LYS A 58 2.71 7.12 -14.51
N GLU A 59 3.05 7.09 -13.23
CA GLU A 59 4.25 6.40 -12.74
C GLU A 59 3.95 4.96 -12.36
N ASP A 60 4.99 4.15 -12.28
CA ASP A 60 4.89 2.81 -11.73
C ASP A 60 4.75 2.87 -10.21
N PHE A 61 3.88 2.05 -9.65
CA PHE A 61 3.68 1.98 -8.20
C PHE A 61 3.15 0.63 -7.73
N THR A 62 3.40 0.37 -6.46
CA THR A 62 2.99 -0.82 -5.71
C THR A 62 2.21 -0.40 -4.47
N PHE A 63 1.12 -1.09 -4.14
CA PHE A 63 0.44 -0.86 -2.87
C PHE A 63 -0.16 -2.12 -2.26
N GLU A 64 -0.17 -2.17 -0.93
CA GLU A 64 -0.89 -3.16 -0.14
C GLU A 64 -2.27 -2.63 0.27
N THR A 65 -3.29 -3.48 0.19
CA THR A 65 -4.63 -3.15 0.68
C THR A 65 -5.33 -4.37 1.28
N VAL A 66 -6.29 -4.11 2.16
CA VAL A 66 -7.24 -5.12 2.61
C VAL A 66 -8.40 -5.18 1.63
N LEU A 67 -8.83 -6.38 1.26
CA LEU A 67 -10.11 -6.58 0.58
C LEU A 67 -11.18 -6.56 1.66
N LEU A 68 -12.09 -5.59 1.61
CA LEU A 68 -13.33 -5.65 2.35
C LEU A 68 -14.19 -6.75 1.72
N GLU A 69 -14.76 -7.64 2.54
CA GLU A 69 -15.95 -8.40 2.12
C GLU A 69 -17.15 -7.47 1.97
#